data_AF-A0A0R3F5T7-F1
#
_entry.id   AF-A0A0R3F5T7-F1
#
_cell.length_a   1.000
_cell.length_b   1.000
_cell.length_c   1.000
_cell.angle_alpha   90.00
_cell.angle_beta   90.00
_cell.angle_gamma   90.00
#
_symmetry.space_group_name_H-M   'P 1'
#
loop_
_entity.id
_entity.type
_entity.pdbx_description
1 polymer ?
#
loop_
_entity_poly.entity_id
_entity_poly.type
_entity_poly.pdbx_seq_one_letter_code
_entity_poly.pdbx_strand_id
1 'polypeptide(L)'
;MGVVHEYFVLDDDEQAEGLIGSFGDGVLGVEATTELVSLEALLLGLSPHWPATKELMDRPDHSVTVAADAEDPADVNVVVSKVADHTTALIVNATPERLAAAMDPWSQTEEFAGYLSAGDLAEMMEQVLPLFKQAAAQGQHVYVRTSC
;
A
#
# COMPACT_ATOMS: atom_id res chain seq x y z
N MET A 1 -19.17 -8.69 -3.73
CA MET A 1 -17.83 -9.22 -3.45
C MET A 1 -16.94 -8.01 -3.30
N GLY A 2 -16.11 -7.96 -2.26
CA GLY A 2 -15.25 -6.81 -1.99
C GLY A 2 -13.91 -6.98 -2.67
N VAL A 3 -13.26 -5.87 -3.02
CA VAL A 3 -11.87 -5.86 -3.49
C VAL A 3 -10.97 -6.26 -2.32
N VAL A 4 -9.96 -7.08 -2.58
CA VAL A 4 -9.00 -7.58 -1.57
C VAL A 4 -7.60 -7.16 -1.95
N HIS A 5 -6.83 -6.63 -1.00
CA HIS A 5 -5.44 -6.22 -1.16
C HIS A 5 -4.52 -7.06 -0.27
N GLU A 6 -3.67 -7.88 -0.89
CA GLU A 6 -2.74 -8.78 -0.21
C GLU A 6 -1.29 -8.28 -0.39
N TYR A 7 -0.64 -7.91 0.71
CA TYR A 7 0.73 -7.44 0.74
C TYR A 7 1.72 -8.59 0.91
N PHE A 8 2.83 -8.55 0.18
CA PHE A 8 3.93 -9.52 0.29
C PHE A 8 5.26 -8.88 -0.12
N VAL A 9 6.35 -9.61 0.10
CA VAL A 9 7.72 -9.13 -0.18
C VAL A 9 8.43 -10.12 -1.08
N LEU A 10 9.06 -9.62 -2.14
CA LEU A 10 9.84 -10.40 -3.11
C LEU A 10 11.09 -9.65 -3.54
N ASP A 11 12.04 -10.38 -4.12
CA ASP A 11 13.32 -9.81 -4.57
C ASP A 11 13.17 -8.93 -5.81
N ASP A 12 12.24 -9.27 -6.70
CA ASP A 12 12.10 -8.63 -8.01
C ASP A 12 10.68 -8.78 -8.61
N ASP A 13 10.46 -8.05 -9.70
CA ASP A 13 9.17 -7.97 -10.38
C ASP A 13 8.83 -9.28 -11.13
N GLU A 14 9.83 -10.06 -11.56
CA GLU A 14 9.62 -11.35 -12.26
C GLU A 14 9.01 -12.39 -11.31
N GLN A 15 9.48 -12.44 -10.06
CA GLN A 15 8.87 -13.26 -9.02
C GLN A 15 7.43 -12.80 -8.73
N ALA A 16 7.18 -11.49 -8.71
CA ALA A 16 5.86 -10.92 -8.42
C ALA A 16 4.84 -11.24 -9.52
N GLU A 17 5.24 -11.15 -10.80
CA GLU A 17 4.44 -11.56 -11.95
C GLU A 17 4.00 -13.03 -11.85
N GLY A 18 4.89 -13.90 -11.39
CA GLY A 18 4.62 -15.33 -11.20
C GLY A 18 3.49 -15.64 -10.20
N LEU A 19 3.12 -14.69 -9.33
CA LEU A 19 2.11 -14.90 -8.29
C LEU A 19 0.68 -14.59 -8.74
N ILE A 20 0.45 -14.10 -9.95
CA ILE A 20 -0.87 -13.65 -10.39
C ILE A 20 -1.96 -14.74 -10.29
N GLY A 21 -1.59 -15.99 -10.55
CA GLY A 21 -2.46 -17.17 -10.47
C GLY A 21 -2.39 -17.92 -9.14
N SER A 22 -1.66 -17.42 -8.15
CA SER A 22 -1.51 -18.04 -6.83
C SER A 22 -2.20 -17.22 -5.74
N PHE A 23 -2.70 -17.91 -4.73
CA PHE A 23 -3.27 -17.33 -3.51
C PHE A 23 -2.47 -17.87 -2.32
N GLY A 24 -2.37 -17.10 -1.22
CA GLY A 24 -2.37 -17.77 0.09
C GLY A 24 -1.56 -17.19 1.23
N ASP A 25 -0.52 -16.39 1.02
CA ASP A 25 0.42 -16.08 2.12
C ASP A 25 0.64 -14.58 2.37
N GLY A 26 -0.11 -13.71 1.67
CA GLY A 26 -0.03 -12.26 1.84
C GLY A 26 -0.74 -11.75 3.11
N VAL A 27 -0.37 -10.55 3.54
CA VAL A 27 -1.04 -9.85 4.65
C VAL A 27 -2.08 -8.90 4.09
N LEU A 28 -3.32 -8.96 4.61
CA LEU A 28 -4.37 -8.05 4.18
C LEU A 28 -4.05 -6.61 4.60
N GLY A 29 -4.27 -5.67 3.68
CA GLY A 29 -4.05 -4.26 3.93
C GLY A 29 -4.92 -3.35 3.07
N VAL A 30 -4.49 -2.09 2.97
CA VAL A 30 -5.14 -1.02 2.19
C VAL A 30 -4.80 -1.08 0.72
N GLU A 31 -5.59 -0.41 -0.10
CA GLU A 31 -5.25 -0.15 -1.49
C GLU A 31 -3.96 0.70 -1.58
N ALA A 32 -3.03 0.32 -2.47
CA ALA A 32 -1.70 0.92 -2.53
C ALA A 32 -1.66 2.30 -3.20
N THR A 33 -2.60 2.59 -4.08
CA THR A 33 -2.62 3.73 -5.01
C THR A 33 -3.29 4.97 -4.45
N THR A 34 -4.28 4.86 -3.57
CA THR A 34 -5.02 5.98 -2.98
C THR A 34 -4.93 5.97 -1.46
N GLU A 35 -5.24 4.83 -0.84
CA GLU A 35 -5.27 4.69 0.62
C GLU A 35 -3.85 4.77 1.22
N LEU A 36 -2.87 4.03 0.66
CA LEU A 36 -1.48 4.07 1.12
C LEU A 36 -0.77 5.40 0.79
N VAL A 37 -1.08 6.05 -0.35
CA VAL A 37 -0.56 7.42 -0.64
C VAL A 37 -0.98 8.39 0.46
N SER A 38 -2.22 8.28 0.92
CA SER A 38 -2.76 9.17 1.93
C SER A 38 -1.98 9.04 3.26
N LEU A 39 -1.51 7.84 3.59
CA LEU A 39 -0.58 7.63 4.71
C LEU A 39 0.79 8.27 4.44
N GLU A 40 1.36 8.10 3.24
CA GLU A 40 2.63 8.76 2.86
C GLU A 40 2.54 10.27 3.04
N ALA A 41 1.45 10.90 2.56
CA ALA A 41 1.24 12.34 2.69
C ALA A 41 1.22 12.78 4.17
N LEU A 42 0.47 12.08 5.02
CA LEU A 42 0.41 12.35 6.46
C LEU A 42 1.78 12.16 7.13
N LEU A 43 2.51 11.11 6.76
CA LEU A 43 3.85 10.86 7.25
C LEU A 43 4.86 11.90 6.76
N LEU A 44 4.62 12.62 5.67
CA LEU A 44 5.40 13.78 5.23
C LEU A 44 4.94 15.09 5.90
N GLY A 45 3.88 15.05 6.72
CA GLY A 45 3.30 16.23 7.36
C GLY A 45 2.45 17.07 6.42
N LEU A 46 2.01 16.50 5.29
CA LEU A 46 1.08 17.13 4.37
C LEU A 46 -0.35 16.89 4.83
N SER A 47 -1.22 17.87 4.59
CA SER A 47 -2.65 17.69 4.77
C SER A 47 -3.24 17.02 3.52
N PRO A 48 -4.19 16.07 3.66
CA PRO A 48 -4.82 15.39 2.52
C PRO A 48 -5.40 16.33 1.46
N HIS A 49 -5.82 17.54 1.85
CA HIS A 49 -6.43 18.53 0.96
C HIS A 49 -5.44 19.46 0.27
N TRP A 50 -4.13 19.27 0.45
CA TRP A 50 -3.12 20.14 -0.15
C TRP A 50 -2.74 19.69 -1.57
N PRO A 51 -2.42 20.63 -2.48
CA PRO A 51 -1.93 20.30 -3.82
C PRO A 51 -0.75 19.31 -3.83
N ALA A 52 0.13 19.38 -2.82
CA ALA A 52 1.26 18.48 -2.66
C ALA A 52 0.86 17.00 -2.46
N THR A 53 -0.30 16.72 -1.86
CA THR A 53 -0.83 15.35 -1.74
C THR A 53 -1.25 14.80 -3.10
N LYS A 54 -1.82 15.66 -3.94
CA LYS A 54 -2.14 15.30 -5.33
C LYS A 54 -0.87 14.99 -6.14
N GLU A 55 0.19 15.76 -5.94
CA GLU A 55 1.49 15.48 -6.59
C GLU A 55 2.08 14.11 -6.19
N LEU A 56 1.80 13.63 -4.96
CA LEU A 56 2.19 12.28 -4.54
C LEU A 56 1.36 11.20 -5.25
N MET A 57 0.04 11.40 -5.36
CA MET A 57 -0.85 10.49 -6.09
C MET A 57 -0.51 10.42 -7.59
N ASP A 58 -0.11 11.55 -8.18
CA ASP A 58 0.26 11.65 -9.59
C ASP A 58 1.70 11.15 -9.86
N ARG A 59 2.45 10.72 -8.83
CA ARG A 59 3.85 10.31 -9.00
C ARG A 59 3.90 8.93 -9.69
N PRO A 60 4.63 8.80 -10.82
CA PRO A 60 4.57 7.62 -11.67
C PRO A 60 5.13 6.34 -11.04
N ASP A 61 5.89 6.46 -9.94
CA ASP A 61 6.53 5.35 -9.25
C ASP A 61 5.78 4.93 -7.97
N HIS A 62 4.70 5.62 -7.58
CA HIS A 62 4.02 5.40 -6.29
C HIS A 62 3.48 3.96 -6.14
N SER A 63 2.75 3.51 -7.16
CA SER A 63 2.20 2.16 -7.28
C SER A 63 2.32 1.76 -8.74
N VAL A 64 3.25 0.86 -9.05
CA VAL A 64 3.52 0.44 -10.43
C VAL A 64 2.93 -0.95 -10.66
N THR A 65 1.95 -1.06 -11.55
CA THR A 65 1.44 -2.36 -11.98
C THR A 65 2.54 -3.13 -12.69
N VAL A 66 2.90 -4.30 -12.14
CA VAL A 66 3.88 -5.22 -12.72
C VAL A 66 3.19 -6.37 -13.47
N ALA A 67 1.97 -6.75 -13.08
CA ALA A 67 1.25 -7.85 -13.71
C ALA A 67 -0.28 -7.66 -13.65
N ALA A 68 -0.99 -8.14 -14.68
CA ALA A 68 -2.45 -8.23 -14.72
C ALA A 68 -2.88 -9.56 -15.36
N ASP A 69 -4.00 -10.14 -14.89
CA ASP A 69 -4.45 -11.48 -15.31
C ASP A 69 -5.10 -11.49 -16.70
N ALA A 70 -5.36 -10.31 -17.24
CA ALA A 70 -5.84 -10.07 -18.60
C ALA A 70 -5.13 -8.87 -19.22
N GLU A 71 -5.05 -8.86 -20.56
CA GLU A 71 -4.52 -7.72 -21.32
C GLU A 71 -5.56 -6.60 -21.51
N ASP A 72 -6.85 -6.96 -21.61
CA ASP A 72 -7.94 -6.00 -21.70
C ASP A 72 -8.31 -5.52 -20.29
N PRO A 73 -8.20 -4.22 -19.97
CA PRO A 73 -8.58 -3.68 -18.66
C PRO A 73 -10.01 -4.01 -18.23
N ALA A 74 -10.92 -4.27 -19.17
CA ALA A 74 -12.30 -4.66 -18.86
C ALA A 74 -12.42 -6.09 -18.29
N ASP A 75 -11.43 -6.94 -18.56
CA ASP A 75 -11.41 -8.35 -18.16
C ASP A 75 -10.48 -8.62 -16.97
N VAL A 76 -9.78 -7.59 -16.46
CA VAL A 76 -8.84 -7.70 -15.33
C VAL A 76 -9.58 -7.95 -14.02
N ASN A 77 -9.27 -9.06 -13.36
CA ASN A 77 -9.76 -9.39 -12.02
C ASN A 77 -8.63 -9.42 -10.99
N VAL A 78 -7.37 -9.53 -11.42
CA VAL A 78 -6.21 -9.57 -10.54
C VAL A 78 -5.10 -8.69 -11.09
N VAL A 79 -4.57 -7.82 -10.23
CA VAL A 79 -3.42 -6.97 -10.53
C VAL A 79 -2.37 -7.17 -9.45
N VAL A 80 -1.09 -7.21 -9.83
CA VAL A 80 0.03 -7.09 -8.91
C VAL A 80 0.70 -5.75 -9.14
N SER A 81 0.85 -4.97 -8.07
CA SER A 81 1.50 -3.66 -8.10
C SER A 81 2.65 -3.62 -7.10
N LYS A 82 3.74 -2.96 -7.49
CA LYS A 82 4.89 -2.66 -6.64
C LYS A 82 4.65 -1.36 -5.89
N VAL A 83 4.80 -1.38 -4.57
CA VAL A 83 4.83 -0.17 -3.74
C VAL A 83 6.20 0.49 -3.89
N ALA A 84 6.21 1.81 -4.00
CA ALA A 84 7.45 2.53 -4.16
C ALA A 84 8.43 2.32 -2.99
N ASP A 85 9.72 2.22 -3.32
CA ASP A 85 10.78 2.01 -2.33
C ASP A 85 10.91 3.19 -1.35
N HIS A 86 10.62 4.40 -1.81
CA HIS A 86 10.67 5.57 -0.93
C HIS A 86 9.48 5.58 0.05
N THR A 87 8.28 5.12 -0.34
CA THR A 87 7.14 4.92 0.57
C THR A 87 7.49 3.88 1.62
N THR A 88 8.11 2.78 1.18
CA THR A 88 8.64 1.73 2.06
C THR A 88 9.64 2.32 3.07
N ALA A 89 10.61 3.08 2.59
CA ALA A 89 11.60 3.73 3.45
C ALA A 89 10.97 4.75 4.42
N LEU A 90 9.96 5.50 3.98
CA LEU A 90 9.26 6.46 4.82
C LEU A 90 8.52 5.76 5.97
N ILE A 91 7.78 4.69 5.67
CA ILE A 91 7.03 3.91 6.67
C ILE A 91 7.98 3.27 7.69
N VAL A 92 9.10 2.70 7.23
CA VAL A 92 10.08 2.05 8.11
C VAL A 92 10.81 3.05 9.01
N ASN A 93 11.10 4.26 8.51
CA ASN A 93 11.80 5.30 9.26
C ASN A 93 10.88 6.15 10.15
N ALA A 94 9.57 6.04 10.00
CA ALA A 94 8.62 6.72 10.86
C ALA A 94 8.72 6.16 12.29
N THR A 95 8.75 7.05 13.29
CA THR A 95 8.72 6.62 14.69
C THR A 95 7.36 6.02 15.02
N PRO A 96 7.26 5.12 16.03
CA PRO A 96 5.98 4.58 16.47
C PRO A 96 4.97 5.67 16.81
N GLU A 97 5.41 6.78 17.41
CA GLU A 97 4.56 7.91 17.76
C GLU A 97 4.05 8.64 16.52
N ARG A 98 4.87 8.76 15.46
CA ARG A 98 4.47 9.39 14.20
C ARG A 98 3.46 8.52 13.44
N LEU A 99 3.66 7.21 13.40
CA LEU A 99 2.70 6.27 12.83
C LEU A 99 1.38 6.31 13.61
N ALA A 100 1.41 6.23 14.93
CA ALA A 100 0.23 6.30 15.77
C ALA A 100 -0.53 7.63 15.60
N ALA A 101 0.18 8.75 15.53
CA ALA A 101 -0.42 10.07 15.32
C ALA A 101 -1.05 10.23 13.92
N ALA A 102 -0.62 9.44 12.93
CA ALA A 102 -1.18 9.46 11.58
C ALA A 102 -2.48 8.67 11.46
N MET A 103 -2.75 7.68 12.33
CA MET A 103 -3.91 6.78 12.19
C MET A 103 -5.25 7.52 12.25
N ASP A 104 -5.40 8.47 13.17
CA ASP A 104 -6.63 9.26 13.31
C ASP A 104 -6.92 10.13 12.07
N PRO A 105 -6.02 11.02 11.61
CA PRO A 105 -6.27 11.78 10.40
C PRO A 105 -6.37 10.89 9.15
N TRP A 106 -5.69 9.74 9.11
CA TRP A 106 -5.79 8.80 8.00
C TRP A 106 -7.19 8.20 7.91
N SER A 107 -7.77 7.79 9.04
CA SER A 107 -9.15 7.26 9.13
C SER A 107 -10.23 8.26 8.67
N GLN A 108 -9.92 9.56 8.67
CA GLN A 108 -10.82 10.62 8.23
C GLN A 108 -10.64 11.04 6.77
N THR A 109 -9.74 10.39 6.03
CA THR A 109 -9.57 10.64 4.59
C THR A 109 -10.79 10.18 3.79
N GLU A 110 -10.98 10.77 2.61
CA GLU A 110 -12.12 10.46 1.72
C GLU A 110 -12.17 8.97 1.35
N GLU A 111 -11.02 8.32 1.24
CA GLU A 111 -10.89 6.90 0.88
C GLU A 111 -11.58 5.98 1.89
N PHE A 112 -11.44 6.25 3.19
CA PHE A 112 -12.10 5.45 4.22
C PHE A 112 -13.47 5.98 4.61
N ALA A 113 -13.77 7.25 4.40
CA ALA A 113 -15.03 7.90 4.78
C ALA A 113 -15.51 7.55 6.23
N GLY A 114 -14.58 7.27 7.14
CA GLY A 114 -14.86 6.82 8.52
C GLY A 114 -15.34 5.37 8.67
N TYR A 115 -15.30 4.53 7.63
CA TYR A 115 -15.60 3.10 7.69
C TYR A 115 -14.58 2.32 8.55
N LEU A 116 -13.32 2.74 8.54
CA LEU A 116 -12.27 2.24 9.42
C LEU A 116 -11.96 3.28 10.50
N SER A 117 -11.94 2.85 11.75
CA SER A 117 -11.47 3.67 12.84
C SER A 117 -9.94 3.74 12.87
N ALA A 118 -9.39 4.73 13.58
CA ALA A 118 -7.95 4.80 13.84
C ALA A 118 -7.41 3.52 14.51
N GLY A 119 -8.23 2.83 15.32
CA GLY A 119 -7.88 1.55 15.94
C GLY A 119 -7.76 0.43 14.91
N ASP A 120 -8.73 0.32 14.00
CA ASP A 120 -8.71 -0.69 12.94
C ASP A 120 -7.49 -0.50 12.03
N LEU A 121 -7.16 0.74 11.68
CA LEU A 121 -5.99 1.08 10.89
C LEU A 121 -4.68 0.75 11.63
N ALA A 122 -4.62 1.00 12.94
CA ALA A 122 -3.46 0.64 13.75
C ALA A 122 -3.25 -0.88 13.80
N GLU A 123 -4.31 -1.66 14.05
CA GLU A 123 -4.25 -3.13 14.09
C GLU A 123 -3.83 -3.73 12.73
N MET A 124 -4.32 -3.16 11.64
CA MET A 124 -3.89 -3.54 10.29
C MET A 124 -2.42 -3.19 10.05
N MET A 125 -1.98 -1.98 10.41
CA MET A 125 -0.57 -1.58 10.28
C MET A 125 0.36 -2.44 11.14
N GLU A 126 -0.07 -2.97 12.28
CA GLU A 126 0.72 -3.93 13.06
C GLU A 126 1.02 -5.22 12.27
N GLN A 127 0.11 -5.64 11.39
CA GLN A 127 0.28 -6.82 10.55
C GLN A 127 1.12 -6.54 9.30
N VAL A 128 0.94 -5.36 8.69
CA VAL A 128 1.58 -5.00 7.42
C VAL A 128 3.00 -4.44 7.62
N LEU A 129 3.26 -3.69 8.70
CA LEU A 129 4.56 -3.07 8.98
C LEU A 129 5.76 -4.05 9.01
N PRO A 130 5.63 -5.30 9.50
CA PRO A 130 6.67 -6.31 9.37
C PRO A 130 7.16 -6.54 7.94
N LEU A 131 6.27 -6.49 6.94
CA LEU A 131 6.64 -6.65 5.52
C LEU A 131 7.51 -5.49 5.03
N PHE A 132 7.11 -4.25 5.35
CA PHE A 132 7.91 -3.07 5.03
C PHE A 132 9.31 -3.12 5.67
N LYS A 133 9.39 -3.55 6.93
CA LYS A 133 10.67 -3.73 7.64
C LYS A 133 11.51 -4.84 7.02
N GLN A 134 10.90 -5.95 6.64
CA GLN A 134 11.58 -7.05 5.95
C GLN A 134 12.17 -6.58 4.64
N ALA A 135 11.37 -5.90 3.82
CA ALA A 135 11.78 -5.38 2.53
C ALA A 135 13.01 -4.46 2.66
N ALA A 136 12.94 -3.48 3.55
CA ALA A 136 14.05 -2.56 3.81
C ALA A 136 15.31 -3.27 4.36
N ALA A 137 15.16 -4.28 5.21
CA ALA A 137 16.29 -5.00 5.81
C ALA A 137 16.99 -5.96 4.84
N GLN A 138 16.24 -6.54 3.90
CA GLN A 138 16.74 -7.56 2.97
C GLN A 138 17.04 -7.01 1.56
N GLY A 139 16.72 -5.73 1.30
CA GLY A 139 16.86 -5.15 -0.03
C GLY A 139 15.83 -5.69 -1.03
N GLN A 140 14.66 -6.10 -0.52
CA GLN A 140 13.53 -6.60 -1.29
C GLN A 140 12.50 -5.48 -1.50
N HIS A 141 11.44 -5.78 -2.25
CA HIS A 141 10.37 -4.84 -2.54
C HIS A 141 9.02 -5.30 -1.95
N VAL A 142 8.17 -4.34 -1.63
CA VAL A 142 6.79 -4.60 -1.19
C VAL A 142 5.87 -4.59 -2.41
N TYR A 143 5.06 -5.63 -2.54
CA TYR A 143 4.07 -5.79 -3.59
C TYR A 143 2.68 -5.95 -2.99
N VAL A 144 1.67 -5.57 -3.77
CA VAL A 144 0.25 -5.73 -3.44
C VAL A 144 -0.44 -6.45 -4.58
N ARG A 145 -1.09 -7.56 -4.27
CA ARG A 145 -2.02 -8.24 -5.16
C ARG A 145 -3.43 -7.76 -4.85
N THR A 146 -4.07 -7.17 -5.84
CA THR A 146 -5.45 -6.70 -5.77
C THR A 146 -6.34 -7.64 -6.55
N SER A 147 -7.39 -8.18 -5.92
CA SER A 147 -8.39 -9.02 -6.60
C SER A 147 -9.81 -8.47 -6.46
N CYS A 148 -10.57 -8.44 -7.57
CA CYS A 148 -11.88 -7.77 -7.74
C CYS A 148 -13.06 -8.75 -7.79
#